data_AF-A0AAV7RHY9-F1
#
_entry.id   AF-A0AAV7RHY9-F1
#
_cell.length_a   1.000
_cell.length_b   1.000
_cell.length_c   1.000
_cell.angle_alpha   90.00
_cell.angle_beta   90.00
_cell.angle_gamma   90.00
#
_symmetry.space_group_name_H-M   'P 1'
#
loop_
_entity.id
_entity.type
_entity.pdbx_description
1 polymer ?
#
loop_
_entity_poly.entity_id
_entity_poly.type
_entity_poly.pdbx_seq_one_letter_code
_entity_poly.pdbx_strand_id
1 'polypeptide(L)'
;MAEITGLTFSAEEVVRIFASVSPFGETPTSKNVGARILAFEQAVLKDISEVNPDTLKVFHNTTGDEKKVLQEIANNNNIVLKPADKGGAIVIQTTENYQKERLRLLGDTRNYEKLKEDPTELLKTRITSIWWSQR
;
A
#
# COMPACT_ATOMS: atom_id res chain seq x y z
N MET A 1 -19.32 -11.12 -22.98
CA MET A 1 -19.64 -12.14 -21.96
C MET A 1 -18.33 -12.72 -21.47
N ALA A 2 -17.83 -12.30 -20.32
CA ALA A 2 -16.64 -12.86 -19.70
C ALA A 2 -17.04 -13.37 -18.31
N GLU A 3 -17.06 -14.69 -18.15
CA GLU A 3 -17.27 -15.39 -16.89
C GLU A 3 -15.95 -15.49 -16.14
N ILE A 4 -15.94 -15.02 -14.89
CA ILE A 4 -14.92 -15.36 -13.90
C ILE A 4 -15.65 -16.02 -12.73
N THR A 5 -15.53 -17.35 -12.68
CA THR A 5 -15.68 -18.24 -11.51
C THR A 5 -16.75 -17.91 -10.47
N GLY A 6 -17.96 -18.44 -10.68
CA GLY A 6 -18.61 -19.33 -9.70
C GLY A 6 -19.29 -18.75 -8.45
N LEU A 7 -19.27 -17.45 -8.19
CA LEU A 7 -20.10 -16.83 -7.15
C LEU A 7 -20.84 -15.62 -7.71
N THR A 8 -22.14 -15.80 -7.93
CA THR A 8 -23.06 -14.71 -8.29
C THR A 8 -23.50 -14.01 -7.02
N PHE A 9 -22.87 -12.90 -6.66
CA PHE A 9 -23.41 -12.03 -5.62
C PHE A 9 -24.52 -11.18 -6.21
N SER A 10 -25.65 -11.08 -5.51
CA SER A 10 -26.68 -10.09 -5.88
C SER A 10 -26.04 -8.70 -5.81
N ALA A 11 -26.44 -7.80 -6.72
CA ALA A 11 -26.07 -6.40 -6.65
C ALA A 11 -26.39 -5.79 -5.27
N GLU A 12 -27.38 -6.32 -4.56
CA GLU A 12 -27.79 -5.90 -3.23
C GLU A 12 -26.79 -6.32 -2.15
N GLU A 13 -26.12 -7.47 -2.30
CA GLU A 13 -25.12 -7.96 -1.35
C GLU A 13 -23.83 -7.15 -1.43
N VAL A 14 -23.38 -6.81 -2.65
CA VAL A 14 -22.20 -5.97 -2.88
C VAL A 14 -22.42 -4.56 -2.30
N VAL A 15 -23.62 -4.00 -2.47
CA VAL A 15 -23.98 -2.68 -1.91
C VAL A 15 -24.01 -2.70 -0.38
N ARG A 16 -24.47 -3.79 0.24
CA ARG A 16 -24.49 -3.94 1.72
C ARG A 16 -23.09 -3.99 2.30
N ILE A 17 -22.17 -4.71 1.65
CA ILE A 17 -20.77 -4.82 2.09
C ILE A 17 -20.09 -3.45 2.02
N PHE A 18 -20.31 -2.68 0.95
CA PHE A 18 -19.68 -1.37 0.80
C PHE A 18 -20.25 -0.29 1.74
N ALA A 19 -21.53 -0.40 2.10
CA ALA A 19 -22.19 0.54 3.00
C ALA A 19 -21.73 0.38 4.47
N SER A 20 -21.28 -0.81 4.89
CA SER A 20 -20.90 -1.08 6.29
C SER A 20 -19.50 -0.59 6.67
N VAL A 21 -18.65 -0.24 5.68
CA VAL A 21 -17.26 0.21 5.87
C VAL A 21 -17.05 1.72 5.70
N SER A 22 -18.09 2.50 5.41
CA SER A 22 -17.96 3.95 5.23
C SER A 22 -17.97 4.70 6.58
N PRO A 23 -16.89 5.41 6.97
CA PRO A 23 -16.84 6.17 8.23
C PRO A 23 -17.44 7.58 8.12
N PHE A 24 -17.96 7.99 6.95
CA PHE A 24 -18.54 9.31 6.75
C PHE A 24 -20.07 9.19 6.59
N GLY A 25 -20.79 9.72 7.59
CA GLY A 25 -22.22 9.58 7.84
C GLY A 25 -23.19 10.24 6.84
N GLU A 26 -22.85 10.27 5.56
CA GLU A 26 -23.83 10.50 4.49
C GLU A 26 -23.78 9.31 3.55
N THR A 27 -24.80 8.46 3.56
CA THR A 27 -24.95 7.39 2.57
C THR A 27 -25.39 8.01 1.25
N PRO A 28 -24.52 8.08 0.21
CA PRO A 28 -25.00 8.44 -1.11
C PRO A 28 -25.88 7.28 -1.58
N THR A 29 -27.10 7.57 -2.05
CA THR A 29 -27.99 6.53 -2.60
C THR A 29 -27.23 5.69 -3.63
N SER A 30 -27.42 4.36 -3.63
CA SER A 30 -26.58 3.43 -4.41
C SER A 30 -26.49 3.77 -5.91
N LYS A 31 -27.54 4.38 -6.46
CA LYS A 31 -27.60 4.90 -7.83
C LYS A 31 -26.55 6.01 -8.11
N ASN A 32 -26.27 6.86 -7.12
CA ASN A 32 -25.37 8.01 -7.27
C ASN A 32 -23.89 7.63 -7.12
N VAL A 33 -23.55 6.61 -6.32
CA VAL A 33 -22.17 6.09 -6.24
C VAL A 33 -21.80 5.35 -7.52
N GLY A 34 -22.69 4.47 -7.99
CA GLY A 34 -22.50 3.74 -9.24
C GLY A 34 -22.33 4.68 -10.43
N ALA A 35 -23.17 5.71 -10.53
CA ALA A 35 -23.07 6.71 -11.59
C ALA A 35 -21.72 7.45 -11.59
N ARG A 36 -21.16 7.79 -10.42
CA ARG A 36 -19.87 8.50 -10.32
C ARG A 36 -18.69 7.61 -10.67
N ILE A 37 -18.71 6.34 -10.24
CA ILE A 37 -17.67 5.37 -10.59
C ILE A 37 -17.69 5.08 -12.08
N LEU A 38 -18.87 4.86 -12.66
CA LEU A 38 -19.03 4.61 -14.10
C LEU A 38 -18.61 5.82 -14.94
N ALA A 39 -18.96 7.04 -14.52
CA ALA A 39 -18.53 8.25 -15.21
C ALA A 39 -17.00 8.42 -15.17
N PHE A 40 -16.37 8.11 -14.02
CA PHE A 40 -14.91 8.13 -13.90
C PHE A 40 -14.25 7.07 -14.77
N GLU A 41 -14.76 5.84 -14.75
CA GLU A 41 -14.28 4.75 -15.61
C GLU A 41 -14.35 5.14 -17.09
N GLN A 42 -15.48 5.68 -17.54
CA GLN A 42 -15.66 6.13 -18.92
C GLN A 42 -14.70 7.27 -19.29
N ALA A 43 -14.48 8.23 -18.40
CA ALA A 43 -13.52 9.30 -18.62
C ALA A 43 -12.09 8.76 -18.77
N VAL A 44 -11.66 7.86 -17.87
CA VAL A 44 -10.34 7.23 -17.93
C VAL A 44 -10.15 6.42 -19.21
N LEU A 45 -11.14 5.60 -19.59
CA LEU A 45 -11.08 4.81 -20.82
C LEU A 45 -10.98 5.69 -22.07
N LYS A 46 -11.71 6.80 -22.09
CA LYS A 46 -11.63 7.79 -23.16
C LYS A 46 -10.23 8.41 -23.23
N ASP A 47 -9.71 8.90 -22.11
CA ASP A 47 -8.37 9.49 -22.05
C ASP A 47 -7.30 8.50 -22.55
N ILE A 48 -7.38 7.23 -22.13
CA ILE A 48 -6.46 6.17 -22.61
C ILE A 48 -6.59 5.94 -24.11
N SER A 49 -7.81 5.96 -24.66
CA SER A 49 -8.04 5.75 -26.11
C SER A 49 -7.53 6.91 -26.98
N GLU A 50 -7.47 8.11 -26.43
CA GLU A 50 -7.00 9.32 -27.11
C GLU A 50 -5.49 9.55 -26.92
N VAL A 51 -4.86 8.87 -25.96
CA VAL A 51 -3.42 8.91 -25.74
C VAL A 51 -2.68 8.20 -26.88
N ASN A 52 -1.89 8.97 -27.63
CA ASN A 52 -0.89 8.44 -28.54
C ASN A 52 0.48 8.38 -27.82
N PRO A 53 1.05 7.19 -27.56
CA PRO A 53 2.33 7.04 -26.86
C PRO A 53 3.48 7.81 -27.52
N ASP A 54 3.45 7.94 -28.84
CA ASP A 54 4.53 8.56 -29.62
C ASP A 54 4.52 10.10 -29.52
N THR A 55 3.40 10.71 -29.07
CA THR A 55 3.28 12.15 -28.87
C THR A 55 3.37 12.57 -27.41
N LEU A 56 3.44 11.63 -26.48
CA LEU A 56 3.57 11.93 -25.05
C LEU A 56 4.96 12.47 -24.74
N LYS A 57 5.01 13.77 -24.40
CA LYS A 57 6.21 14.36 -23.82
C LYS A 57 6.39 13.79 -22.41
N VAL A 58 7.42 12.97 -22.21
CA VAL A 58 7.77 12.45 -20.89
C VAL A 58 8.29 13.60 -20.04
N PHE A 59 7.54 13.97 -19.01
CA PHE A 59 8.00 14.89 -17.98
C PHE A 59 8.56 14.09 -16.81
N HIS A 60 9.76 14.44 -16.36
CA HIS A 60 10.28 13.93 -15.11
C HIS A 60 9.69 14.74 -13.96
N ASN A 61 9.13 14.06 -12.96
CA ASN A 61 8.74 14.69 -11.70
C ASN A 61 9.94 15.04 -10.78
N THR A 62 11.17 14.94 -11.32
CA THR A 62 12.42 15.26 -10.61
C THR A 62 13.36 15.98 -11.56
N THR A 63 13.96 17.04 -11.05
CA THR A 63 15.00 17.84 -11.71
C THR A 63 16.34 17.11 -11.70
N GLY A 64 17.29 17.59 -12.50
CA GLY A 64 18.65 17.04 -12.53
C GLY A 64 19.38 17.18 -11.19
N ASP A 65 19.18 18.30 -10.49
CA ASP A 65 19.84 18.54 -9.20
C ASP A 65 19.23 17.70 -8.08
N GLU A 66 17.92 17.49 -8.07
CA GLU A 66 17.28 16.54 -7.16
C GLU A 66 17.83 15.12 -7.36
N LYS A 67 18.04 14.70 -8.61
CA LYS A 67 18.65 13.38 -8.90
C LYS A 67 20.08 13.29 -8.37
N LYS A 68 20.89 14.35 -8.48
CA LYS A 68 22.26 14.38 -7.90
C LYS A 68 22.21 14.26 -6.39
N VAL A 69 21.34 15.05 -5.74
CA VAL A 69 21.16 14.99 -4.28
C VAL A 69 20.72 13.59 -3.84
N LEU A 70 19.81 12.95 -4.58
CA LEU A 70 19.41 11.57 -4.30
C LEU A 70 20.58 10.58 -4.44
N GLN A 71 21.47 10.77 -5.41
CA GLN A 71 22.68 9.96 -5.56
C GLN A 71 23.66 10.18 -4.40
N GLU A 72 23.87 11.43 -3.97
CA GLU A 72 24.72 11.76 -2.82
C GLU A 72 24.17 11.13 -1.53
N ILE A 73 22.86 11.24 -1.30
CA ILE A 73 22.17 10.61 -0.18
C ILE A 73 22.33 9.09 -0.24
N ALA A 74 22.12 8.47 -1.41
CA ALA A 74 22.25 7.02 -1.58
C ALA A 74 23.68 6.51 -1.31
N ASN A 75 24.70 7.32 -1.58
CA ASN A 75 26.10 6.99 -1.36
C ASN A 75 26.62 7.34 0.04
N ASN A 76 25.80 7.98 0.88
CA ASN A 76 26.21 8.42 2.21
C ASN A 76 26.04 7.30 3.26
N ASN A 77 27.14 6.69 3.68
CA ASN A 77 27.16 5.62 4.68
C ASN A 77 26.86 6.08 6.13
N ASN A 78 26.79 7.39 6.38
CA ASN A 78 26.51 7.94 7.71
C ASN A 78 25.01 8.06 8.00
N ILE A 79 24.15 7.77 7.02
CA ILE A 79 22.70 7.78 7.17
C ILE A 79 22.10 6.43 6.78
N VAL A 80 20.96 6.13 7.39
CA VAL A 80 20.14 4.96 7.11
C VAL A 80 18.77 5.43 6.66
N LEU A 81 18.36 4.96 5.48
CA LEU A 81 17.03 5.16 4.93
C LEU A 81 16.17 3.92 5.20
N LYS A 82 14.97 4.11 5.75
CA LYS A 82 13.97 3.05 5.91
C LYS A 82 12.60 3.54 5.46
N PRO A 83 11.76 2.65 4.89
CA PRO A 83 10.36 2.98 4.69
C PRO A 83 9.72 3.29 6.05
N ALA A 84 8.86 4.31 6.10
CA ALA A 84 8.06 4.55 7.29
C ALA A 84 7.06 3.39 7.47
N ASP A 85 6.85 3.00 8.72
CA ASP A 85 5.87 1.98 9.11
C ASP A 85 4.45 2.34 8.64
N LYS A 86 4.12 3.64 8.74
CA LYS A 86 2.93 4.23 8.13
C LYS A 86 3.30 4.76 6.75
N GLY A 87 2.56 4.33 5.73
CA GLY A 87 2.85 4.65 4.34
C GLY A 87 2.92 6.17 4.06
N GLY A 88 3.62 6.52 2.98
CA GLY A 88 3.71 7.89 2.47
C GLY A 88 4.94 8.69 2.92
N ALA A 89 5.83 8.11 3.74
CA ALA A 89 7.05 8.78 4.18
C ALA A 89 8.29 7.87 4.16
N ILE A 90 9.47 8.49 4.18
CA ILE A 90 10.77 7.84 4.35
C ILE A 90 11.35 8.32 5.68
N VAL A 91 11.85 7.39 6.47
CA VAL A 91 12.56 7.68 7.73
C VAL A 91 14.05 7.78 7.44
N ILE A 92 14.66 8.88 7.86
CA ILE A 92 16.10 9.14 7.76
C ILE A 92 16.67 9.20 9.18
N GLN A 93 17.70 8.41 9.44
CA GLN A 93 18.42 8.42 10.72
C GLN A 93 19.92 8.41 10.48
N THR A 94 20.71 8.91 11.44
CA THR A 94 22.14 8.67 11.42
C THR A 94 22.41 7.18 11.68
N THR A 95 23.45 6.64 11.03
CA THR A 95 23.84 5.23 11.20
C THR A 95 24.11 4.90 12.68
N GLU A 96 24.73 5.83 13.41
CA GLU A 96 25.00 5.70 14.85
C GLU A 96 23.71 5.55 15.68
N ASN A 97 22.75 6.47 15.52
CA ASN A 97 21.49 6.43 16.27
C ASN A 97 20.68 5.18 15.92
N TYR A 98 20.66 4.80 14.64
CA TYR A 98 19.99 3.59 14.19
C TYR A 98 20.59 2.32 14.83
N GLN A 99 21.92 2.24 14.93
CA GLN A 99 22.60 1.13 15.59
C GLN A 99 22.32 1.10 17.10
N LYS A 100 22.41 2.25 17.76
CA LYS A 100 22.14 2.37 19.20
C LYS A 100 20.72 1.93 19.53
N GLU A 101 19.73 2.39 18.76
CA GLU A 101 18.34 2.04 19.00
C GLU A 101 18.06 0.57 18.70
N ARG A 102 18.67 0.02 17.63
CA ARG A 102 18.58 -1.42 17.34
C ARG A 102 19.08 -2.26 18.51
N LEU A 103 20.24 -1.95 19.06
CA LEU A 103 20.80 -2.69 20.20
C LEU A 103 19.96 -2.52 21.46
N ARG A 104 19.43 -1.31 21.70
CA ARG A 104 18.51 -1.04 22.82
C ARG A 104 17.28 -1.93 22.76
N LEU A 105 16.66 -2.04 21.58
CA LEU A 105 15.46 -2.85 21.36
C LEU A 105 15.76 -4.35 21.45
N LEU A 106 16.85 -4.82 20.85
CA LEU A 106 17.23 -6.24 20.90
C LEU A 106 17.61 -6.71 22.32
N GLY A 107 18.09 -5.80 23.16
CA GLY A 107 18.40 -6.07 24.57
C GLY A 107 17.23 -5.89 25.53
N ASP A 108 16.05 -5.48 25.05
CA ASP A 108 14.90 -5.22 25.91
C ASP A 108 14.17 -6.52 26.29
N THR A 109 14.58 -7.09 27.43
CA THR A 109 13.96 -8.28 28.02
C THR A 109 12.70 -7.97 28.84
N ARG A 110 12.29 -6.70 28.95
CA ARG A 110 11.05 -6.34 29.65
C ARG A 110 9.85 -6.51 28.74
N ASN A 111 10.01 -6.17 27.46
CA ASN A 111 8.94 -6.22 26.46
C ASN A 111 9.08 -7.39 25.47
N TYR A 112 10.27 -7.96 25.30
CA TYR A 112 10.52 -9.03 24.33
C TYR A 112 11.18 -10.26 24.97
N GLU A 113 10.82 -11.44 24.47
CA GLU A 113 11.42 -12.72 24.85
C GLU A 113 12.08 -13.37 23.62
N LYS A 114 13.28 -13.92 23.81
CA LYS A 114 13.99 -14.64 22.76
C LYS A 114 13.35 -16.01 22.53
N LEU A 115 12.88 -16.24 21.31
CA LEU A 115 12.33 -17.54 20.91
C LEU A 115 13.43 -18.59 20.73
N LYS A 116 13.09 -19.86 21.06
CA LYS A 116 14.00 -21.01 20.93
C LYS A 116 14.21 -21.44 19.48
N GLU A 117 13.22 -21.19 18.63
CA GLU A 117 13.19 -21.55 17.21
C GLU A 117 12.52 -20.44 16.42
N ASP A 118 12.77 -20.40 15.10
CA ASP A 118 12.16 -19.44 14.19
C ASP A 118 10.70 -19.84 13.88
N PRO A 119 9.69 -19.08 14.34
CA PRO A 119 8.29 -19.42 14.13
C PRO A 119 7.75 -18.97 12.76
N THR A 120 8.59 -18.39 11.90
CA THR A 120 8.15 -17.66 10.69
C THR A 120 7.21 -18.48 9.80
N GLU A 121 7.57 -19.72 9.47
CA GLU A 121 6.76 -20.56 8.57
C GLU A 121 5.44 -21.04 9.23
N LEU A 122 5.48 -21.34 10.53
CA LEU A 122 4.30 -21.69 11.31
C LEU A 122 3.30 -20.52 11.35
N LEU A 123 3.80 -19.32 11.64
CA LEU A 123 2.98 -18.11 11.71
C LEU A 123 2.43 -17.72 10.34
N LYS A 124 3.24 -17.77 9.27
CA LYS A 124 2.77 -17.55 7.90
C LYS A 124 1.61 -18.48 7.57
N THR A 125 1.79 -19.78 7.77
CA THR A 125 0.75 -20.79 7.48
C THR A 125 -0.52 -20.51 8.27
N ARG A 126 -0.40 -20.23 9.58
CA ARG A 126 -1.54 -19.91 10.45
C ARG A 126 -2.26 -18.65 9.98
N ILE A 127 -1.54 -17.57 9.73
CA ILE A 127 -2.09 -16.31 9.25
C ILE A 127 -2.84 -16.56 7.94
N THR A 128 -2.17 -17.13 6.95
CA THR A 128 -2.76 -17.45 5.64
C THR A 128 -4.02 -18.30 5.77
N SER A 129 -4.03 -19.34 6.62
CA SER A 129 -5.23 -20.16 6.86
C SER A 129 -6.41 -19.35 7.43
N ILE A 130 -6.17 -18.41 8.35
CA ILE A 130 -7.22 -17.56 8.93
C ILE A 130 -7.84 -16.67 7.86
N TRP A 131 -7.02 -16.05 7.00
CA TRP A 131 -7.51 -15.19 5.92
C TRP A 131 -8.33 -15.96 4.88
N TRP A 132 -7.95 -17.20 4.57
CA TRP A 132 -8.69 -18.02 3.60
C TRP A 132 -9.96 -18.64 4.16
N SER A 133 -10.09 -18.81 5.48
CA SER A 133 -11.34 -19.29 6.10
C SER A 133 -12.42 -18.20 6.23
N GLN A 134 -12.09 -16.93 5.97
CA GLN A 134 -13.03 -15.79 6.02
C GLN A 134 -13.45 -15.27 4.63
N ARG A 135 -13.07 -15.98 3.56
CA ARG A 135 -13.52 -15.76 2.18
C ARG A 135 -14.46 -16.88 1.75
#